data_AF-H6RRC0-F1
#
_entry.id   AF-H6RRC0-F1
#
_cell.length_a   1.000
_cell.length_b   1.000
_cell.length_c   1.000
_cell.angle_alpha   90.00
_cell.angle_beta   90.00
_cell.angle_gamma   90.00
#
_symmetry.space_group_name_H-M   'P 1'
#
loop_
_entity.id
_entity.type
_entity.pdbx_description
1 polymer ?
#
loop_
_entity_poly.entity_id
_entity_poly.type
_entity_poly.pdbx_seq_one_letter_code
_entity_poly.pdbx_strand_id
1 'polypeptide(L)'
;MWRYLAALVLLPLVGVVVLAAAAAQARAAEAESAERAEAAVRALALLDAARSGAEREMMPILSLHVIDDPAAAAALGIPTSLLQAQRSTAMEQAERARELTDEALAQVPAGSIGARAADRAAADLAVLRNLSHSGELDVEEVYIGFLAVSTDLMAAQETAAAAATAEGVPGATLRAIRDVQTVAHLAQSASRQMPLYLGSLFTGGGDTIIGSRTAWQTAWLDYTDAQRQMDSLSQDPLVEQWRETRGSPAVTRVDGVLATGLGAGVARDMEIGDVVTLIFASQERSVLLTELVAAAVSEVQELVSADRERAHDRLQLVFVLGASLLAGSLLGAILLGHSVARALRLLAGQATQISEGSLVEVEVAGPREVRTVSAALGSAVAGLRRIQDQAQGYLLYRPMPAADAGALLRRSQPAGQA
;
A
#
# COMPACT_ATOMS: atom_id res chain seq x y z
N MET A 1 -15.48 -31.10 -39.68
CA MET A 1 -14.02 -31.03 -39.44
C MET A 1 -13.57 -29.64 -38.99
N TRP A 2 -13.83 -28.57 -39.76
CA TRP A 2 -13.45 -27.18 -39.40
C TRP A 2 -13.91 -26.73 -38.01
N ARG A 3 -15.16 -27.04 -37.63
CA ARG A 3 -15.69 -26.75 -36.28
C ARG A 3 -14.86 -27.40 -35.17
N TYR A 4 -14.38 -28.63 -35.36
CA TYR A 4 -13.57 -29.34 -34.36
C TYR A 4 -12.16 -28.76 -34.25
N LEU A 5 -11.53 -28.41 -35.38
CA LEU A 5 -10.23 -27.73 -35.38
C LEU A 5 -10.31 -26.33 -34.73
N ALA A 6 -11.35 -25.56 -35.05
CA ALA A 6 -11.58 -24.27 -34.41
C ALA A 6 -11.79 -24.44 -32.90
N ALA A 7 -12.60 -25.41 -32.46
CA ALA A 7 -12.79 -25.70 -31.05
C ALA A 7 -11.47 -26.08 -30.34
N LEU A 8 -10.62 -26.89 -30.98
CA LEU A 8 -9.34 -27.33 -30.42
C LEU A 8 -8.35 -26.17 -30.18
N VAL A 9 -8.43 -25.11 -31.00
CA VAL A 9 -7.58 -23.91 -30.86
C VAL A 9 -8.23 -22.86 -29.95
N LEU A 10 -9.54 -22.68 -30.05
CA LEU A 10 -10.27 -21.69 -29.26
C LEU A 10 -10.32 -22.07 -27.77
N LEU A 11 -10.47 -23.35 -27.44
CA LEU A 11 -10.54 -23.80 -26.04
C LEU A 11 -9.29 -23.40 -25.21
N PRO A 12 -8.05 -23.71 -25.63
CA PRO A 12 -6.86 -23.28 -24.88
C PRO A 12 -6.68 -21.77 -24.88
N LEU A 13 -7.04 -21.07 -25.97
CA LEU A 13 -7.03 -19.60 -26.01
C LEU A 13 -7.97 -19.01 -24.95
N VAL A 14 -9.20 -19.52 -24.86
CA VAL A 14 -10.16 -19.10 -23.83
C VAL A 14 -9.60 -19.40 -22.43
N GLY A 15 -9.01 -20.58 -22.22
CA GLY A 15 -8.36 -20.92 -20.94
C GLY A 15 -7.25 -19.95 -20.53
N VAL A 16 -6.38 -19.57 -21.49
CA VAL A 16 -5.34 -18.55 -21.28
C VAL A 16 -5.95 -17.20 -20.92
N VAL A 17 -6.97 -16.74 -21.68
CA VAL A 17 -7.63 -15.46 -21.41
C VAL A 17 -8.22 -15.44 -20.01
N VAL A 18 -8.94 -16.50 -19.61
CA VAL A 18 -9.55 -16.59 -18.28
C VAL A 18 -8.49 -16.60 -17.18
N LEU A 19 -7.41 -17.36 -17.34
CA LEU A 19 -6.32 -17.40 -16.36
C LEU A 19 -5.60 -16.05 -16.24
N ALA A 20 -5.30 -15.41 -17.36
CA ALA A 20 -4.67 -14.10 -17.40
C ALA A 20 -5.56 -13.02 -16.78
N ALA A 21 -6.88 -13.06 -17.05
CA ALA A 21 -7.85 -12.16 -16.44
C ALA A 21 -7.95 -12.36 -14.92
N ALA A 22 -8.01 -13.61 -14.45
CA ALA A 22 -8.03 -13.91 -13.02
C ALA A 22 -6.74 -13.46 -12.31
N ALA A 23 -5.57 -13.69 -12.93
CA ALA A 23 -4.29 -13.22 -12.41
C ALA A 23 -4.21 -11.69 -12.38
N ALA A 24 -4.66 -11.01 -13.45
CA ALA A 24 -4.71 -9.56 -13.51
C ALA A 24 -5.66 -8.98 -12.45
N GLN A 25 -6.83 -9.59 -12.24
CA GLN A 25 -7.77 -9.17 -11.21
C GLN A 25 -7.18 -9.30 -9.80
N ALA A 26 -6.51 -10.41 -9.50
CA ALA A 26 -5.84 -10.60 -8.21
C ALA A 26 -4.73 -9.56 -7.98
N ARG A 27 -3.93 -9.23 -9.01
CA ARG A 27 -2.89 -8.20 -8.91
C ARG A 27 -3.43 -6.78 -8.88
N ALA A 28 -4.56 -6.52 -9.53
CA ALA A 28 -5.24 -5.23 -9.44
C ALA A 28 -5.76 -4.99 -8.01
N ALA A 29 -6.34 -6.02 -7.37
CA ALA A 29 -6.76 -5.93 -5.97
C ALA A 29 -5.57 -5.70 -5.02
N GLU A 30 -4.42 -6.36 -5.25
CA GLU A 30 -3.18 -6.12 -4.49
C GLU A 30 -2.67 -4.68 -4.66
N ALA A 31 -2.69 -4.14 -5.88
CA ALA A 31 -2.28 -2.76 -6.16
C ALA A 31 -3.21 -1.72 -5.51
N GLU A 32 -4.53 -1.91 -5.58
CA GLU A 32 -5.53 -1.05 -4.93
C GLU A 32 -5.40 -1.12 -3.39
N SER A 33 -5.12 -2.30 -2.84
CA SER A 33 -4.89 -2.48 -1.41
C SER A 33 -3.62 -1.78 -0.94
N ALA A 34 -2.53 -1.86 -1.72
CA ALA A 34 -1.30 -1.13 -1.44
C ALA A 34 -1.50 0.40 -1.52
N GLU A 35 -2.31 0.90 -2.46
CA GLU A 35 -2.67 2.33 -2.55
C GLU A 35 -3.47 2.78 -1.32
N ARG A 36 -4.45 1.99 -0.87
CA ARG A 36 -5.20 2.27 0.36
C ARG A 36 -4.32 2.24 1.61
N ALA A 37 -3.35 1.32 1.67
CA ALA A 37 -2.36 1.27 2.75
C ALA A 37 -1.49 2.54 2.77
N GLU A 38 -1.04 3.01 1.60
CA GLU A 38 -0.28 4.26 1.48
C GLU A 38 -1.10 5.46 1.96
N ALA A 39 -2.36 5.56 1.51
CA ALA A 39 -3.26 6.63 1.93
C ALA A 39 -3.50 6.61 3.44
N ALA A 40 -3.64 5.43 4.05
CA ALA A 40 -3.80 5.28 5.50
C ALA A 40 -2.54 5.67 6.28
N VAL A 41 -1.35 5.29 5.81
CA VAL A 41 -0.07 5.71 6.41
C VAL A 41 0.16 7.22 6.26
N ARG A 42 -0.22 7.80 5.12
CA ARG A 42 -0.17 9.24 4.93
C ARG A 42 -1.10 9.97 5.91
N ALA A 43 -2.31 9.45 6.10
CA ALA A 43 -3.24 9.99 7.10
C ALA A 43 -2.66 9.86 8.53
N LEU A 44 -2.07 8.72 8.89
CA LEU A 44 -1.37 8.51 10.16
C LEU A 44 -0.29 9.59 10.40
N ALA A 45 0.53 9.88 9.39
CA ALA A 45 1.57 10.91 9.45
C ALA A 45 1.02 12.32 9.69
N LEU A 46 -0.03 12.70 8.95
CA LEU A 46 -0.64 14.02 9.07
C LEU A 46 -1.35 14.20 10.41
N LEU A 47 -2.03 13.16 10.90
CA LEU A 47 -2.65 13.15 12.22
C LEU A 47 -1.58 13.23 13.34
N ASP A 48 -0.41 12.63 13.14
CA ASP A 48 0.71 12.79 14.08
C ASP A 48 1.25 14.21 14.13
N ALA A 49 1.45 14.82 12.96
CA ALA A 49 1.86 16.21 12.87
C ALA A 49 0.86 17.14 13.56
N ALA A 50 -0.46 16.92 13.36
CA ALA A 50 -1.51 17.68 14.02
C ALA A 50 -1.51 17.48 15.55
N ARG A 51 -1.37 16.23 16.03
CA ARG A 51 -1.29 15.92 17.47
C ARG A 51 -0.07 16.58 18.11
N SER A 52 1.09 16.41 17.50
CA SER A 52 2.35 17.00 17.96
C SER A 52 2.31 18.53 17.91
N GLY A 53 1.62 19.13 16.93
CA GLY A 53 1.33 20.56 16.86
C GLY A 53 0.50 21.04 18.05
N ALA A 54 -0.63 20.37 18.34
CA ALA A 54 -1.47 20.70 19.49
C ALA A 54 -0.70 20.61 20.82
N GLU A 55 0.18 19.61 20.99
CA GLU A 55 1.04 19.50 22.17
C GLU A 55 2.10 20.62 22.25
N ARG A 56 2.60 21.11 21.12
CA ARG A 56 3.52 22.26 21.06
C ARG A 56 2.83 23.58 21.38
N GLU A 57 1.55 23.73 21.06
CA GLU A 57 0.76 24.92 21.44
C GLU A 57 0.51 25.01 22.95
N MET A 58 0.36 23.86 23.61
CA MET A 58 -0.04 23.78 25.00
C MET A 58 0.92 24.56 25.93
N MET A 59 2.23 24.32 25.84
CA MET A 59 3.21 24.93 26.75
C MET A 59 3.27 26.48 26.69
N PRO A 60 3.40 27.13 25.52
CA PRO A 60 3.43 28.58 25.47
C PRO A 60 2.08 29.20 25.89
N ILE A 61 0.95 28.54 25.62
CA ILE A 61 -0.36 29.02 26.09
C ILE A 61 -0.47 28.93 27.62
N LEU A 62 -0.10 27.80 28.22
CA LEU A 62 -0.07 27.68 29.70
C LEU A 62 0.89 28.71 30.33
N SER A 63 2.01 28.97 29.68
CA SER A 63 2.96 30.01 30.12
C SER A 63 2.33 31.40 30.09
N LEU A 64 1.56 31.73 29.04
CA LEU A 64 0.84 33.00 28.96
C LEU A 64 -0.21 33.15 30.07
N HIS A 65 -0.94 32.08 30.40
CA HIS A 65 -1.89 32.12 31.52
C HIS A 65 -1.21 32.39 32.86
N VAL A 66 -0.07 31.74 33.13
CA VAL A 66 0.72 32.00 34.35
C VAL A 66 1.29 33.41 34.38
N ILE A 67 1.71 33.96 33.23
CA ILE A 67 2.21 35.32 33.11
C ILE A 67 1.09 36.35 33.34
N ASP A 68 -0.12 36.04 32.86
CA ASP A 68 -1.27 36.93 32.89
C ASP A 68 -2.02 36.89 34.22
N ASP A 69 -1.79 35.85 35.05
CA ASP A 69 -2.27 35.75 36.42
C ASP A 69 -1.21 36.25 37.44
N PRO A 70 -1.39 37.45 38.04
CA PRO A 70 -0.45 37.99 39.01
C PRO A 70 -0.34 37.13 40.28
N ALA A 71 -1.39 36.40 40.66
CA ALA A 71 -1.40 35.55 41.84
C ALA A 71 -0.53 34.30 41.61
N ALA A 72 -0.68 33.65 40.45
CA ALA A 72 0.17 32.54 40.04
C ALA A 72 1.64 32.99 39.93
N ALA A 73 1.91 34.11 39.24
CA ALA A 73 3.27 34.61 39.09
C ALA A 73 3.93 34.97 40.43
N ALA A 74 3.19 35.58 41.36
CA ALA A 74 3.66 35.89 42.71
C ALA A 74 3.90 34.62 43.54
N ALA A 75 3.02 33.61 43.44
CA ALA A 75 3.19 32.32 44.11
C ALA A 75 4.43 31.57 43.62
N LEU A 76 4.79 31.74 42.34
CA LEU A 76 6.00 31.19 41.74
C LEU A 76 7.26 32.04 42.00
N GLY A 77 7.13 33.21 42.64
CA GLY A 77 8.26 34.09 42.93
C GLY A 77 8.92 34.69 41.68
N ILE A 78 8.20 34.78 40.56
CA ILE A 78 8.77 35.25 39.28
C ILE A 78 8.82 36.79 39.28
N PRO A 79 10.00 37.41 39.06
CA PRO A 79 10.10 38.86 38.97
C PRO A 79 9.28 39.44 37.80
N THR A 80 8.54 40.52 38.02
CA THR A 80 7.68 41.16 37.00
C THR A 80 8.44 41.58 35.73
N SER A 81 9.71 41.97 35.87
CA SER A 81 10.57 42.31 34.73
C SER A 81 10.84 41.11 33.82
N LEU A 82 10.96 39.91 34.39
CA LEU A 82 11.15 38.67 33.63
C LEU A 82 9.86 38.25 32.92
N LEU A 83 8.70 38.42 33.57
CA LEU A 83 7.39 38.13 32.99
C LEU A 83 7.14 38.91 31.69
N GLN A 84 7.49 40.21 31.66
CA GLN A 84 7.31 41.04 30.46
C GLN A 84 8.17 40.55 29.28
N ALA A 85 9.42 40.18 29.53
CA ALA A 85 10.31 39.64 28.50
C ALA A 85 9.82 38.27 28.00
N GLN A 86 9.40 37.39 28.91
CA GLN A 86 8.90 36.07 28.57
C GLN A 86 7.57 36.11 27.82
N ARG A 87 6.71 37.09 28.10
CA ARG A 87 5.41 37.24 27.43
C ARG A 87 5.55 37.32 25.92
N SER A 88 6.46 38.17 25.42
CA SER A 88 6.66 38.35 23.98
C SER A 88 7.13 37.05 23.32
N THR A 89 8.06 36.33 23.95
CA THR A 89 8.56 35.04 23.44
C THR A 89 7.48 33.97 23.45
N ALA A 90 6.68 33.88 24.53
CA ALA A 90 5.59 32.91 24.62
C ALA A 90 4.48 33.20 23.59
N MET A 91 4.17 34.48 23.31
CA MET A 91 3.23 34.86 22.25
C MET A 91 3.72 34.41 20.86
N GLU A 92 4.97 34.70 20.51
CA GLU A 92 5.57 34.29 19.23
C GLU A 92 5.60 32.77 19.08
N GLN A 93 5.98 32.04 20.15
CA GLN A 93 5.97 30.58 20.15
C GLN A 93 4.56 30.01 20.01
N ALA A 94 3.57 30.58 20.69
CA ALA A 94 2.17 30.17 20.58
C ALA A 94 1.64 30.39 19.16
N GLU A 95 1.91 31.54 18.55
CA GLU A 95 1.49 31.85 17.18
C GLU A 95 2.11 30.89 16.17
N ARG A 96 3.44 30.68 16.25
CA ARG A 96 4.14 29.71 15.39
C ARG A 96 3.63 28.28 15.57
N ALA A 97 3.36 27.86 16.81
CA ALA A 97 2.81 26.54 17.07
C ALA A 97 1.40 26.39 16.47
N ARG A 98 0.55 27.42 16.60
CA ARG A 98 -0.80 27.44 15.99
C ARG A 98 -0.75 27.30 14.48
N GLU A 99 0.10 28.07 13.81
CA GLU A 99 0.27 27.99 12.35
C GLU A 99 0.64 26.57 11.90
N LEU A 100 1.58 25.93 12.59
CA LEU A 100 2.00 24.56 12.28
C LEU A 100 0.88 23.53 12.52
N THR A 101 0.12 23.67 13.61
CA THR A 101 -1.01 22.77 13.89
C THR A 101 -2.12 22.95 12.86
N ASP A 102 -2.46 24.19 12.52
CA ASP A 102 -3.52 24.51 11.57
C ASP A 102 -3.14 24.04 10.16
N GLU A 103 -1.87 24.20 9.77
CA GLU A 103 -1.33 23.65 8.53
C GLU A 103 -1.44 22.12 8.51
N ALA A 104 -1.01 21.44 9.58
CA ALA A 104 -1.08 19.98 9.66
C ALA A 104 -2.52 19.45 9.59
N LEU A 105 -3.46 20.11 10.27
CA LEU A 105 -4.90 19.77 10.21
C LEU A 105 -5.48 20.01 8.82
N ALA A 106 -5.12 21.12 8.16
CA ALA A 106 -5.61 21.46 6.83
C ALA A 106 -5.06 20.52 5.72
N GLN A 107 -3.89 19.92 5.94
CA GLN A 107 -3.31 18.94 5.01
C GLN A 107 -4.02 17.58 5.02
N VAL A 108 -4.83 17.27 6.05
CA VAL A 108 -5.60 16.00 6.12
C VAL A 108 -6.66 15.99 5.01
N PRO A 109 -6.57 15.08 4.00
CA PRO A 109 -7.48 15.12 2.86
C PRO A 109 -8.93 14.84 3.27
N ALA A 110 -9.88 15.62 2.74
CA ALA A 110 -11.30 15.38 2.95
C ALA A 110 -11.69 13.96 2.49
N GLY A 111 -12.43 13.24 3.34
CA GLY A 111 -12.85 11.85 3.09
C GLY A 111 -11.78 10.78 3.40
N SER A 112 -10.57 11.17 3.80
CA SER A 112 -9.56 10.23 4.29
C SER A 112 -9.89 9.68 5.68
N ILE A 113 -9.18 8.64 6.09
CA ILE A 113 -9.27 8.11 7.45
C ILE A 113 -8.80 9.19 8.44
N GLY A 114 -9.63 9.52 9.43
CA GLY A 114 -9.31 10.55 10.41
C GLY A 114 -9.68 11.98 10.01
N ALA A 115 -10.17 12.24 8.78
CA ALA A 115 -10.60 13.59 8.37
C ALA A 115 -11.62 14.21 9.33
N ARG A 116 -12.64 13.44 9.75
CA ARG A 116 -13.62 13.91 10.75
C ARG A 116 -13.03 14.22 12.12
N ALA A 117 -11.95 13.53 12.51
CA ALA A 117 -11.27 13.79 13.77
C ALA A 117 -10.41 15.06 13.66
N ALA A 118 -9.75 15.26 12.52
CA ALA A 118 -9.03 16.51 12.23
C ALA A 118 -9.97 17.72 12.21
N ASP A 119 -11.13 17.62 11.54
CA ASP A 119 -12.15 18.70 11.53
C ASP A 119 -12.63 19.04 12.94
N ARG A 120 -12.87 18.01 13.77
CA ARG A 120 -13.28 18.20 15.17
C ARG A 120 -12.16 18.83 15.99
N ALA A 121 -10.94 18.33 15.88
CA ALA A 121 -9.77 18.88 16.57
C ALA A 121 -9.56 20.36 16.20
N ALA A 122 -9.71 20.73 14.93
CA ALA A 122 -9.62 22.12 14.50
C ALA A 122 -10.71 23.00 15.15
N ALA A 123 -11.96 22.51 15.20
CA ALA A 123 -13.05 23.22 15.85
C ALA A 123 -12.83 23.36 17.37
N ASP A 124 -12.42 22.28 18.04
CA ASP A 124 -12.17 22.25 19.47
C ASP A 124 -10.99 23.17 19.85
N LEU A 125 -9.90 23.16 19.06
CA LEU A 125 -8.78 24.09 19.24
C LEU A 125 -9.19 25.53 19.03
N ALA A 126 -10.04 25.84 18.04
CA ALA A 126 -10.55 27.19 17.83
C ALA A 126 -11.35 27.69 19.04
N VAL A 127 -12.21 26.85 19.61
CA VAL A 127 -12.95 27.16 20.85
C VAL A 127 -11.99 27.35 22.02
N LEU A 128 -11.04 26.43 22.21
CA LEU A 128 -10.06 26.48 23.28
C LEU A 128 -9.20 27.75 23.23
N ARG A 129 -8.71 28.11 22.04
CA ARG A 129 -7.93 29.33 21.81
C ARG A 129 -8.75 30.59 22.09
N ASN A 130 -10.03 30.62 21.73
CA ASN A 130 -10.91 31.76 21.98
C ASN A 130 -11.18 31.95 23.49
N LEU A 131 -11.58 30.89 24.18
CA LEU A 131 -11.85 30.92 25.62
C LEU A 131 -10.57 31.19 26.44
N SER A 132 -9.44 30.65 26.01
CA SER A 132 -8.13 30.96 26.57
C SER A 132 -7.77 32.44 26.39
N HIS A 133 -8.09 33.05 25.25
CA HIS A 133 -7.79 34.46 24.99
C HIS A 133 -8.70 35.41 25.78
N SER A 134 -9.95 35.02 26.04
CA SER A 134 -10.86 35.80 26.89
C SER A 134 -10.57 35.67 28.38
N GLY A 135 -9.68 34.74 28.78
CA GLY A 135 -9.39 34.46 30.19
C GLY A 135 -10.54 33.76 30.92
N GLU A 136 -11.43 33.11 30.17
CA GLU A 136 -12.58 32.38 30.74
C GLU A 136 -12.18 31.02 31.30
N LEU A 137 -11.09 30.43 30.78
CA LEU A 137 -10.56 29.15 31.25
C LEU A 137 -9.39 29.36 32.20
N ASP A 138 -9.33 28.56 33.26
CA ASP A 138 -8.14 28.46 34.09
C ASP A 138 -7.05 27.59 33.43
N VAL A 139 -5.87 27.55 34.06
CA VAL A 139 -4.71 26.78 33.57
C VAL A 139 -5.02 25.29 33.44
N GLU A 140 -5.83 24.74 34.36
CA GLU A 140 -6.18 23.31 34.38
C GLU A 140 -7.14 22.98 33.24
N GLU A 141 -8.18 23.77 33.03
CA GLU A 141 -9.14 23.62 31.95
C GLU A 141 -8.47 23.72 30.57
N VAL A 142 -7.52 24.65 30.40
CA VAL A 142 -6.74 24.76 29.17
C VAL A 142 -5.91 23.51 28.92
N TYR A 143 -5.21 23.03 29.95
CA TYR A 143 -4.41 21.81 29.88
C TYR A 143 -5.27 20.58 29.51
N ILE A 144 -6.41 20.39 30.19
CA ILE A 144 -7.34 19.30 29.92
C ILE A 144 -7.91 19.40 28.50
N GLY A 145 -8.23 20.60 28.02
CA GLY A 145 -8.70 20.84 26.66
C GLY A 145 -7.69 20.37 25.59
N PHE A 146 -6.42 20.74 25.73
CA PHE A 146 -5.36 20.29 24.82
C PHE A 146 -5.14 18.77 24.88
N LEU A 147 -5.19 18.17 26.08
CA LEU A 147 -5.09 16.73 26.25
C LEU A 147 -6.24 15.97 25.57
N ALA A 148 -7.46 16.50 25.65
CA ALA A 148 -8.62 15.91 25.00
C ALA A 148 -8.43 15.89 23.47
N VAL A 149 -8.01 17.01 22.88
CA VAL A 149 -7.70 17.10 21.43
C VAL A 149 -6.59 16.13 21.04
N SER A 150 -5.48 16.07 21.79
CA SER A 150 -4.38 15.13 21.50
C SER A 150 -4.84 13.67 21.58
N THR A 151 -5.71 13.34 22.55
CA THR A 151 -6.26 11.98 22.71
C THR A 151 -7.20 11.59 21.56
N ASP A 152 -8.07 12.51 21.12
CA ASP A 152 -8.95 12.30 19.97
C ASP A 152 -8.15 12.08 18.67
N LEU A 153 -7.10 12.86 18.46
CA LEU A 153 -6.19 12.68 17.32
C LEU A 153 -5.45 11.35 17.42
N MET A 154 -4.98 10.94 18.60
CA MET A 154 -4.35 9.63 18.81
C MET A 154 -5.30 8.47 18.45
N ALA A 155 -6.56 8.51 18.88
CA ALA A 155 -7.54 7.48 18.50
C ALA A 155 -7.75 7.42 16.98
N ALA A 156 -7.69 8.56 16.28
CA ALA A 156 -7.72 8.61 14.83
C ALA A 156 -6.44 8.02 14.19
N GLN A 157 -5.27 8.27 14.78
CA GLN A 157 -4.00 7.65 14.37
C GLN A 157 -4.05 6.12 14.50
N GLU A 158 -4.54 5.60 15.62
CA GLU A 158 -4.70 4.15 15.83
C GLU A 158 -5.65 3.54 14.78
N THR A 159 -6.73 4.26 14.45
CA THR A 159 -7.66 3.84 13.39
C THR A 159 -6.99 3.82 12.02
N ALA A 160 -6.19 4.84 11.68
CA ALA A 160 -5.43 4.90 10.43
C ALA A 160 -4.38 3.77 10.34
N ALA A 161 -3.64 3.51 11.42
CA ALA A 161 -2.71 2.40 11.50
C ALA A 161 -3.42 1.06 11.34
N ALA A 162 -4.53 0.83 12.04
CA ALA A 162 -5.32 -0.39 11.91
C ALA A 162 -5.82 -0.61 10.48
N ALA A 163 -6.31 0.44 9.82
CA ALA A 163 -6.72 0.39 8.42
C ALA A 163 -5.56 0.01 7.50
N ALA A 164 -4.38 0.62 7.67
CA ALA A 164 -3.19 0.26 6.91
C ALA A 164 -2.83 -1.23 7.09
N THR A 165 -2.91 -1.77 8.30
CA THR A 165 -2.63 -3.19 8.56
C THR A 165 -3.67 -4.15 7.97
N ALA A 166 -4.92 -3.70 7.82
CA ALA A 166 -6.02 -4.51 7.26
C ALA A 166 -5.88 -4.75 5.75
N GLU A 167 -5.07 -3.95 5.05
CA GLU A 167 -4.77 -4.08 3.62
C GLU A 167 -3.77 -5.20 3.29
N GLY A 168 -3.41 -6.05 4.25
CA GLY A 168 -2.53 -7.20 3.99
C GLY A 168 -1.12 -6.82 3.54
N VAL A 169 -0.59 -5.72 4.10
CA VAL A 169 0.75 -5.21 3.80
C VAL A 169 1.85 -6.26 4.11
N PRO A 170 2.99 -6.20 3.41
CA PRO A 170 4.14 -7.06 3.69
C PRO A 170 4.59 -6.99 5.16
N GLY A 171 5.16 -8.08 5.67
CA GLY A 171 5.58 -8.19 7.08
C GLY A 171 6.67 -7.20 7.51
N ALA A 172 7.45 -6.64 6.58
CA ALA A 172 8.39 -5.54 6.88
C ALA A 172 7.63 -4.24 7.18
N THR A 173 6.72 -3.86 6.28
CA THR A 173 5.84 -2.69 6.39
C THR A 173 4.92 -2.77 7.61
N LEU A 174 4.38 -3.95 7.94
CA LEU A 174 3.62 -4.16 9.16
C LEU A 174 4.44 -3.86 10.43
N ARG A 175 5.70 -4.31 10.47
CA ARG A 175 6.60 -4.04 11.62
C ARG A 175 6.97 -2.57 11.69
N ALA A 176 7.23 -1.94 10.54
CA ALA A 176 7.49 -0.51 10.44
C ALA A 176 6.31 0.34 10.97
N ILE A 177 5.06 -0.01 10.62
CA ILE A 177 3.87 0.68 11.17
C ILE A 177 3.80 0.53 12.70
N ARG A 178 4.14 -0.65 13.23
CA ARG A 178 4.20 -0.89 14.69
C ARG A 178 5.32 -0.09 15.36
N ASP A 179 6.47 0.05 14.70
CA ASP A 179 7.56 0.90 15.17
C ASP A 179 7.08 2.34 15.30
N VAL A 180 6.37 2.89 14.31
CA VAL A 180 5.75 4.23 14.39
C VAL A 180 4.81 4.36 15.59
N GLN A 181 3.94 3.37 15.81
CA GLN A 181 3.02 3.39 16.96
C GLN A 181 3.77 3.36 18.29
N THR A 182 4.84 2.56 18.38
CA THR A 182 5.68 2.45 19.58
C THR A 182 6.40 3.77 19.89
N VAL A 183 6.99 4.39 18.86
CA VAL A 183 7.69 5.68 18.99
C VAL A 183 6.70 6.81 19.33
N ALA A 184 5.54 6.85 18.68
CA ALA A 184 4.50 7.85 18.95
C ALA A 184 3.95 7.71 20.38
N HIS A 185 3.73 6.48 20.85
CA HIS A 185 3.30 6.22 22.22
C HIS A 185 4.34 6.69 23.25
N LEU A 186 5.64 6.46 22.99
CA LEU A 186 6.71 7.00 23.83
C LEU A 186 6.68 8.53 23.87
N ALA A 187 6.62 9.18 22.71
CA ALA A 187 6.64 10.64 22.62
C ALA A 187 5.46 11.27 23.37
N GLN A 188 4.27 10.70 23.22
CA GLN A 188 3.07 11.13 23.94
C GLN A 188 3.18 10.89 25.45
N SER A 189 3.68 9.72 25.86
CA SER A 189 3.86 9.42 27.28
C SER A 189 4.85 10.40 27.91
N ALA A 190 5.91 10.76 27.18
CA ALA A 190 6.90 11.75 27.60
C ALA A 190 6.32 13.18 27.72
N SER A 191 5.48 13.61 26.78
CA SER A 191 4.93 14.97 26.76
C SER A 191 3.98 15.25 27.94
N ARG A 192 3.32 14.20 28.46
CA ARG A 192 2.44 14.27 29.63
C ARG A 192 3.19 14.40 30.97
N GLN A 193 4.45 13.97 31.04
CA GLN A 193 5.16 13.89 32.32
C GLN A 193 5.44 15.24 32.95
N MET A 194 5.90 16.22 32.16
CA MET A 194 6.38 17.49 32.69
C MET A 194 5.25 18.32 33.30
N PRO A 195 4.09 18.51 32.62
CA PRO A 195 2.96 19.21 33.23
C PRO A 195 2.48 18.55 34.52
N LEU A 196 2.37 17.21 34.54
CA LEU A 196 1.94 16.46 35.72
C LEU A 196 2.95 16.56 36.87
N TYR A 197 4.25 16.51 36.55
CA TYR A 197 5.32 16.67 37.53
C TYR A 197 5.28 18.07 38.15
N LEU A 198 5.24 19.13 37.32
CA LEU A 198 5.15 20.51 37.79
C LEU A 198 3.88 20.74 38.64
N GLY A 199 2.73 20.24 38.19
CA GLY A 199 1.49 20.30 38.98
C GLY A 199 1.62 19.60 40.34
N SER A 200 2.38 18.50 40.42
CA SER A 200 2.65 17.82 41.69
C SER A 200 3.57 18.62 42.62
N LEU A 201 4.45 19.49 42.10
CA LEU A 201 5.31 20.36 42.90
C LEU A 201 4.51 21.51 43.54
N PHE A 202 3.61 22.13 42.78
CA PHE A 202 2.88 23.33 43.23
C PHE A 202 1.70 23.05 44.18
N THR A 203 1.24 21.81 44.27
CA THR A 203 0.05 21.42 45.06
C THR A 203 0.36 21.01 46.52
N GLY A 204 1.63 21.08 46.95
CA GLY A 204 2.11 20.54 48.23
C GLY A 204 1.72 21.27 49.53
N GLY A 205 0.78 22.23 49.49
CA GLY A 205 0.46 23.16 50.59
C GLY A 205 -0.78 22.87 51.44
N GLY A 206 -1.71 22.01 51.01
CA GLY A 206 -2.90 21.67 51.79
C GLY A 206 -4.16 21.50 50.94
N ASP A 207 -4.71 20.29 50.99
CA ASP A 207 -6.05 19.88 50.57
C ASP A 207 -6.48 19.81 49.09
N THR A 208 -5.80 20.38 48.09
CA THR A 208 -6.53 20.55 46.80
C THR A 208 -6.26 19.66 45.61
N ILE A 209 -5.28 18.74 45.53
CA ILE A 209 -5.30 17.72 44.45
C ILE A 209 -4.70 16.38 44.91
N ILE A 210 -5.51 15.51 45.51
CA ILE A 210 -5.16 14.10 45.85
C ILE A 210 -4.79 13.27 44.59
N GLY A 211 -4.95 13.80 43.38
CA GLY A 211 -4.68 13.12 42.11
C GLY A 211 -3.35 13.43 41.41
N SER A 212 -2.73 14.60 41.60
CA SER A 212 -1.63 15.07 40.72
C SER A 212 -0.38 14.20 40.83
N ARG A 213 0.04 13.87 42.06
CA ARG A 213 1.17 12.98 42.33
C ARG A 213 0.93 11.57 41.81
N THR A 214 -0.25 11.02 42.05
CA THR A 214 -0.62 9.67 41.59
C THR A 214 -0.66 9.61 40.07
N ALA A 215 -1.27 10.62 39.42
CA ALA A 215 -1.33 10.73 37.97
C ALA A 215 0.07 10.84 37.35
N TRP A 216 0.94 11.65 37.94
CA TRP A 216 2.34 11.76 37.53
C TRP A 216 3.09 10.42 37.68
N GLN A 217 2.93 9.72 38.80
CA GLN A 217 3.56 8.41 39.03
C GLN A 217 3.10 7.37 38.01
N THR A 218 1.80 7.34 37.69
CA THR A 218 1.26 6.47 36.63
C THR A 218 1.85 6.84 35.27
N ALA A 219 1.87 8.12 34.90
CA ALA A 219 2.46 8.57 33.64
C ALA A 219 3.97 8.28 33.53
N TRP A 220 4.68 8.29 34.65
CA TRP A 220 6.08 7.87 34.69
C TRP A 220 6.23 6.36 34.42
N LEU A 221 5.39 5.53 35.04
CA LEU A 221 5.40 4.09 34.77
C LEU A 221 5.10 3.79 33.31
N ASP A 222 4.06 4.41 32.74
CA ASP A 222 3.69 4.26 31.32
C ASP A 222 4.84 4.64 30.39
N TYR A 223 5.51 5.76 30.65
CA TYR A 223 6.69 6.17 29.90
C TYR A 223 7.84 5.17 29.99
N THR A 224 8.17 4.68 31.19
CA THR A 224 9.25 3.69 31.33
C THR A 224 8.91 2.36 30.69
N ASP A 225 7.62 2.00 30.60
CA ASP A 225 7.18 0.86 29.82
C ASP A 225 7.37 1.09 28.32
N ALA A 226 6.91 2.24 27.80
CA ALA A 226 7.11 2.64 26.42
C ALA A 226 8.61 2.68 26.04
N GLN A 227 9.48 3.19 26.93
CA GLN A 227 10.94 3.16 26.73
C GLN A 227 11.48 1.74 26.56
N ARG A 228 10.98 0.75 27.31
CA ARG A 228 11.40 -0.65 27.17
C ARG A 228 10.90 -1.26 25.86
N GLN A 229 9.71 -0.88 25.41
CA GLN A 229 9.18 -1.35 24.12
C GLN A 229 10.05 -0.89 22.94
N MET A 230 10.73 0.25 23.06
CA MET A 230 11.67 0.73 22.03
C MET A 230 12.88 -0.21 21.81
N ASP A 231 13.20 -1.09 22.77
CA ASP A 231 14.24 -2.11 22.57
C ASP A 231 13.81 -3.19 21.55
N SER A 232 12.54 -3.20 21.14
CA SER A 232 11.96 -4.12 20.17
C SER A 232 11.73 -3.54 18.77
N LEU A 233 12.19 -2.31 18.51
CA LEU A 233 12.11 -1.68 17.20
C LEU A 233 12.73 -2.56 16.11
N SER A 234 12.06 -2.66 14.97
CA SER A 234 12.42 -3.61 13.92
C SER A 234 13.43 -3.10 12.90
N GLN A 235 13.67 -1.78 12.87
CA GLN A 235 14.52 -1.09 11.90
C GLN A 235 15.83 -0.61 12.54
N ASP A 236 16.97 -1.05 11.99
CA ASP A 236 18.29 -0.65 12.49
C ASP A 236 18.52 0.88 12.54
N PRO A 237 18.10 1.67 11.52
CA PRO A 237 18.23 3.14 11.59
C PRO A 237 17.48 3.75 12.78
N LEU A 238 16.24 3.33 13.04
CA LEU A 238 15.45 3.82 14.17
C LEU A 238 16.03 3.39 15.52
N VAL A 239 16.58 2.18 15.61
CA VAL A 239 17.25 1.71 16.81
C VAL A 239 18.48 2.59 17.11
N GLU A 240 19.27 2.94 16.11
CA GLU A 240 20.43 3.82 16.29
C GLU A 240 20.01 5.24 16.70
N GLN A 241 19.03 5.83 16.00
CA GLN A 241 18.50 7.14 16.33
C GLN A 241 17.88 7.17 17.75
N TRP A 242 17.23 6.08 18.17
CA TRP A 242 16.73 5.93 19.53
C TRP A 242 17.87 5.92 20.56
N ARG A 243 18.96 5.19 20.31
CA ARG A 243 20.13 5.19 21.22
C ARG A 243 20.72 6.58 21.35
N GLU A 244 20.87 7.30 20.24
CA GLU A 244 21.35 8.69 20.24
C GLU A 244 20.40 9.60 21.04
N THR A 245 19.10 9.53 20.77
CA THR A 245 18.07 10.30 21.47
C THR A 245 18.11 10.04 22.97
N ARG A 246 18.09 8.77 23.37
CA ARG A 246 18.14 8.34 24.78
C ARG A 246 19.42 8.77 25.48
N GLY A 247 20.54 8.80 24.76
CA GLY A 247 21.84 9.24 25.27
C GLY A 247 22.00 10.76 25.36
N SER A 248 21.04 11.53 24.85
CA SER A 248 21.15 12.99 24.80
C SER A 248 21.17 13.62 26.21
N PRO A 249 21.89 14.75 26.41
CA PRO A 249 21.92 15.46 27.70
C PRO A 249 20.53 15.89 28.18
N ALA A 250 19.64 16.27 27.26
CA ALA A 250 18.28 16.70 27.58
C ALA A 250 17.44 15.55 28.15
N VAL A 251 17.41 14.41 27.46
CA VAL A 251 16.65 13.22 27.90
C VAL A 251 17.17 12.71 29.24
N THR A 252 18.49 12.51 29.36
CA THR A 252 19.11 12.01 30.59
C THR A 252 18.87 12.92 31.79
N ARG A 253 18.91 14.25 31.61
CA ARG A 253 18.63 15.22 32.67
C ARG A 253 17.17 15.15 33.12
N VAL A 254 16.23 15.22 32.18
CA VAL A 254 14.79 15.23 32.51
C VAL A 254 14.41 13.91 33.19
N ASP A 255 14.83 12.78 32.62
CA ASP A 255 14.54 11.46 33.17
C ASP A 255 15.17 11.28 34.56
N GLY A 256 16.38 11.81 34.80
CA GLY A 256 17.02 11.77 36.12
C GLY A 256 16.25 12.54 37.18
N VAL A 257 15.75 13.73 36.85
CA VAL A 257 14.94 14.56 37.77
C VAL A 257 13.60 13.89 38.06
N LEU A 258 12.91 13.40 37.03
CA LEU A 258 11.63 12.72 37.17
C LEU A 258 11.77 11.41 37.97
N ALA A 259 12.81 10.61 37.71
CA ALA A 259 13.09 9.40 38.49
C ALA A 259 13.36 9.71 39.97
N THR A 260 14.09 10.78 40.26
CA THR A 260 14.39 11.20 41.64
C THR A 260 13.14 11.67 42.39
N GLY A 261 12.20 12.31 41.69
CA GLY A 261 10.92 12.75 42.25
C GLY A 261 10.07 11.62 42.83
N LEU A 262 10.31 10.36 42.45
CA LEU A 262 9.57 9.22 42.97
C LEU A 262 9.93 8.95 44.44
N GLY A 263 11.11 9.38 44.87
CA GLY A 263 11.56 9.31 46.26
C GLY A 263 10.66 10.12 47.19
N ALA A 264 10.30 9.56 48.35
CA ALA A 264 9.25 10.06 49.24
C ALA A 264 9.51 11.42 49.93
N GLY A 265 10.55 12.19 49.58
CA GLY A 265 10.87 13.42 50.30
C GLY A 265 11.72 14.48 49.60
N VAL A 266 12.08 14.32 48.32
CA VAL A 266 13.10 15.19 47.66
C VAL A 266 12.48 16.33 46.85
N ALA A 267 11.20 16.24 46.49
CA ALA A 267 10.56 17.19 45.57
C ALA A 267 10.39 18.63 46.12
N ARG A 268 10.66 18.90 47.41
CA ARG A 268 10.30 20.18 48.04
C ARG A 268 11.31 21.32 47.87
N ASP A 269 12.54 21.06 47.41
CA ASP A 269 13.61 22.07 47.42
C ASP A 269 14.20 22.36 46.02
N MET A 270 13.41 22.21 44.94
CA MET A 270 13.90 22.60 43.61
C MET A 270 13.96 24.12 43.50
N GLU A 271 15.15 24.67 43.27
CA GLU A 271 15.29 26.11 43.05
C GLU A 271 14.59 26.52 41.74
N ILE A 272 14.08 27.76 41.66
CA ILE A 272 13.41 28.27 40.45
C ILE A 272 14.33 28.14 39.22
N GLY A 273 15.64 28.34 39.39
CA GLY A 273 16.62 28.16 38.32
C GLY A 273 16.67 26.72 37.79
N ASP A 274 16.50 25.72 38.66
CA ASP A 274 16.45 24.31 38.27
C ASP A 274 15.15 23.98 37.54
N VAL A 275 14.01 24.53 37.98
CA VAL A 275 12.71 24.39 37.30
C VAL A 275 12.80 24.95 35.87
N VAL A 276 13.36 26.15 35.70
CA VAL A 276 13.55 26.76 34.38
C VAL A 276 14.46 25.90 33.51
N THR A 277 15.58 25.42 34.05
CA THR A 277 16.50 24.53 33.34
C THR A 277 15.84 23.22 32.92
N LEU A 278 14.98 22.67 33.76
CA LEU A 278 14.22 21.45 33.51
C LEU A 278 13.18 21.65 32.40
N ILE A 279 12.48 22.79 32.38
CA ILE A 279 11.52 23.14 31.31
C ILE A 279 12.22 23.19 29.96
N PHE A 280 13.37 23.86 29.86
CA PHE A 280 14.15 23.90 28.61
C PHE A 280 14.62 22.51 28.18
N ALA A 281 15.17 21.71 29.10
CA ALA A 281 15.57 20.35 28.81
C ALA A 281 14.38 19.47 28.37
N SER A 282 13.17 19.70 28.93
CA SER A 282 11.96 19.00 28.52
C SER A 282 11.51 19.39 27.12
N GLN A 283 11.64 20.66 26.72
CA GLN A 283 11.33 21.10 25.37
C GLN A 283 12.28 20.47 24.36
N GLU A 284 13.59 20.47 24.66
CA GLU A 284 14.61 19.81 23.82
C GLU A 284 14.34 18.30 23.71
N ARG A 285 14.01 17.63 24.82
CA ARG A 285 13.58 16.22 24.83
C ARG A 285 12.37 16.00 23.90
N SER A 286 11.35 16.85 23.97
CA SER A 286 10.16 16.73 23.12
C SER A 286 10.46 16.94 21.64
N VAL A 287 11.39 17.84 21.30
CA VAL A 287 11.87 18.02 19.92
C VAL A 287 12.53 16.74 19.43
N LEU A 288 13.50 16.20 20.16
CA LEU A 288 14.19 14.96 19.79
C LEU A 288 13.24 13.78 19.61
N LEU A 289 12.26 13.63 20.51
CA LEU A 289 11.25 12.57 20.40
C LEU A 289 10.32 12.79 19.19
N THR A 290 9.97 14.04 18.86
CA THR A 290 9.17 14.32 17.67
C THR A 290 9.95 14.04 16.38
N GLU A 291 11.24 14.35 16.34
CA GLU A 291 12.12 14.02 15.22
C GLU A 291 12.26 12.50 15.03
N LEU A 292 12.31 11.74 16.12
CA LEU A 292 12.29 10.27 16.08
C LEU A 292 10.97 9.72 15.52
N VAL A 293 9.82 10.30 15.88
CA VAL A 293 8.53 9.94 15.29
C VAL A 293 8.51 10.27 13.80
N ALA A 294 8.97 11.46 13.41
CA ALA A 294 9.02 11.88 12.02
C ALA A 294 9.91 10.96 11.16
N ALA A 295 11.06 10.52 11.69
CA ALA A 295 11.93 9.55 11.02
C ALA A 295 11.23 8.19 10.85
N ALA A 296 10.57 7.68 11.89
CA ALA A 296 9.82 6.43 11.81
C ALA A 296 8.69 6.49 10.77
N VAL A 297 7.97 7.61 10.71
CA VAL A 297 6.92 7.85 9.72
C VAL A 297 7.49 7.91 8.30
N SER A 298 8.62 8.59 8.10
CA SER A 298 9.30 8.67 6.80
C SER A 298 9.68 7.28 6.29
N GLU A 299 10.31 6.46 7.13
CA GLU A 299 10.70 5.08 6.78
C GLU A 299 9.49 4.22 6.40
N VAL A 300 8.37 4.33 7.13
CA VAL A 300 7.13 3.64 6.76
C VAL A 300 6.58 4.13 5.42
N GLN A 301 6.57 5.44 5.18
CA GLN A 301 6.09 5.99 3.91
C GLN A 301 6.91 5.51 2.72
N GLU A 302 8.24 5.47 2.86
CA GLU A 302 9.15 4.92 1.84
C GLU A 302 8.86 3.44 1.56
N LEU A 303 8.70 2.63 2.62
CA LEU A 303 8.38 1.20 2.48
C LEU A 303 7.04 0.97 1.78
N VAL A 304 5.99 1.71 2.16
CA VAL A 304 4.65 1.56 1.56
C VAL A 304 4.63 2.04 0.11
N SER A 305 5.32 3.14 -0.21
CA SER A 305 5.45 3.61 -1.59
C SER A 305 6.15 2.54 -2.45
N ALA A 306 7.23 1.95 -1.94
CA ALA A 306 7.94 0.87 -2.63
C ALA A 306 7.09 -0.40 -2.77
N ASP A 307 6.22 -0.70 -1.80
CA ASP A 307 5.25 -1.80 -1.91
C ASP A 307 4.20 -1.55 -3.00
N ARG A 308 3.66 -0.33 -3.07
CA ARG A 308 2.70 0.08 -4.11
C ARG A 308 3.32 -0.02 -5.49
N GLU A 309 4.54 0.46 -5.68
CA GLU A 309 5.28 0.38 -6.94
C GLU A 309 5.48 -1.08 -7.36
N ARG A 310 5.96 -1.94 -6.44
CA ARG A 310 6.13 -3.38 -6.72
C ARG A 310 4.82 -4.08 -7.09
N ALA A 311 3.69 -3.69 -6.48
CA ALA A 311 2.37 -4.23 -6.84
C ALA A 311 1.95 -3.82 -8.27
N HIS A 312 2.18 -2.57 -8.65
CA HIS A 312 1.92 -2.08 -10.00
C HIS A 312 2.82 -2.75 -11.05
N ASP A 313 4.10 -2.90 -10.77
CA ASP A 313 5.05 -3.58 -11.67
C ASP A 313 4.63 -5.04 -11.92
N ARG A 314 4.18 -5.75 -10.88
CA ARG A 314 3.67 -7.13 -11.01
C ARG A 314 2.40 -7.18 -11.87
N LEU A 315 1.47 -6.25 -11.69
CA LEU A 315 0.28 -6.15 -12.51
C LEU A 315 0.63 -5.92 -13.99
N GLN A 316 1.53 -4.98 -14.26
CA GLN A 316 2.01 -4.68 -15.61
C GLN A 316 2.69 -5.90 -16.24
N LEU A 317 3.53 -6.61 -15.49
CA LEU A 317 4.17 -7.84 -15.96
C LEU A 317 3.14 -8.91 -16.34
N VAL A 318 2.07 -9.09 -15.54
CA VAL A 318 0.98 -10.02 -15.87
C VAL A 318 0.27 -9.61 -17.16
N PHE A 319 0.02 -8.33 -17.39
CA PHE A 319 -0.55 -7.86 -18.65
C PHE A 319 0.39 -8.10 -19.85
N VAL A 320 1.69 -7.82 -19.70
CA VAL A 320 2.69 -8.06 -20.77
C VAL A 320 2.82 -9.55 -21.09
N LEU A 321 2.88 -10.41 -20.06
CA LEU A 321 2.94 -11.87 -20.24
C LEU A 321 1.63 -12.41 -20.83
N GLY A 322 0.48 -11.95 -20.35
CA GLY A 322 -0.82 -12.32 -20.90
C GLY A 322 -0.97 -11.92 -22.36
N ALA A 323 -0.64 -10.67 -22.70
CA ALA A 323 -0.71 -10.15 -24.07
C ALA A 323 0.28 -10.86 -25.00
N SER A 324 1.52 -11.10 -24.57
CA SER A 324 2.52 -11.82 -25.37
C SER A 324 2.15 -13.28 -25.59
N LEU A 325 1.58 -13.96 -24.59
CA LEU A 325 1.12 -15.34 -24.73
C LEU A 325 -0.10 -15.43 -25.65
N LEU A 326 -1.03 -14.48 -25.59
CA LEU A 326 -2.15 -14.37 -26.52
C LEU A 326 -1.68 -14.09 -27.95
N ALA A 327 -0.77 -13.14 -28.13
CA ALA A 327 -0.20 -12.82 -29.44
C ALA A 327 0.56 -14.01 -30.03
N GLY A 328 1.38 -14.70 -29.22
CA GLY A 328 2.09 -15.91 -29.62
C GLY A 328 1.14 -17.05 -29.99
N SER A 329 0.06 -17.25 -29.23
CA SER A 329 -0.96 -18.27 -29.51
C SER A 329 -1.74 -17.97 -30.78
N LEU A 330 -2.11 -16.69 -31.00
CA LEU A 330 -2.79 -16.25 -32.22
C LEU A 330 -1.89 -16.43 -33.45
N LEU A 331 -0.62 -16.03 -33.35
CA LEU A 331 0.37 -16.21 -34.40
C LEU A 331 0.55 -17.70 -34.72
N GLY A 332 0.67 -18.55 -33.69
CA GLY A 332 0.74 -20.01 -33.85
C GLY A 332 -0.50 -20.57 -34.56
N ALA A 333 -1.70 -20.12 -34.18
CA ALA A 333 -2.95 -20.53 -34.83
C ALA A 333 -3.02 -20.10 -36.31
N ILE A 334 -2.57 -18.89 -36.64
CA ILE A 334 -2.51 -18.38 -38.01
C ILE A 334 -1.53 -19.22 -38.85
N LEU A 335 -0.33 -19.49 -38.34
CA LEU A 335 0.67 -20.29 -39.03
C LEU A 335 0.20 -21.75 -39.25
N LEU A 336 -0.41 -22.36 -38.22
CA LEU A 336 -0.98 -23.68 -38.31
C LEU A 336 -2.12 -23.71 -39.35
N GLY A 337 -3.05 -22.75 -39.28
CA GLY A 337 -4.15 -22.62 -40.22
C GLY A 337 -3.68 -22.45 -41.66
N HIS A 338 -2.63 -21.65 -41.88
CA HIS A 338 -2.04 -21.47 -43.20
C HIS A 338 -1.40 -22.76 -43.74
N SER A 339 -0.70 -23.51 -42.89
CA SER A 339 -0.08 -24.79 -43.27
C SER A 339 -1.12 -25.86 -43.63
N VAL A 340 -2.20 -25.97 -42.85
CA VAL A 340 -3.30 -26.91 -43.10
C VAL A 340 -4.07 -26.51 -44.36
N ALA A 341 -4.39 -25.22 -44.52
CA ALA A 341 -5.09 -24.72 -45.71
C ALA A 341 -4.28 -24.95 -47.00
N ARG A 342 -2.95 -24.80 -46.93
CA ARG A 342 -2.05 -25.10 -48.05
C ARG A 342 -2.02 -26.60 -48.37
N ALA A 343 -1.90 -27.46 -47.37
CA ALA A 343 -1.93 -28.91 -47.55
C ALA A 343 -3.27 -29.42 -48.13
N LEU A 344 -4.40 -28.88 -47.64
CA LEU A 344 -5.73 -29.23 -48.15
C LEU A 344 -5.95 -28.76 -49.59
N ARG A 345 -5.44 -27.57 -49.97
CA ARG A 345 -5.51 -27.10 -51.37
C ARG A 345 -4.73 -28.00 -52.31
N LEU A 346 -3.55 -28.48 -51.91
CA LEU A 346 -2.76 -29.44 -52.69
C LEU A 346 -3.51 -30.77 -52.87
N LEU A 347 -4.05 -31.33 -51.79
CA LEU A 347 -4.87 -32.54 -51.83
C LEU A 347 -6.11 -32.39 -52.72
N ALA A 348 -6.82 -31.27 -52.61
CA ALA A 348 -8.00 -31.00 -53.45
C ALA A 348 -7.63 -30.92 -54.94
N GLY A 349 -6.52 -30.26 -55.28
CA GLY A 349 -6.02 -30.20 -56.66
C GLY A 349 -5.67 -31.58 -57.23
N GLN A 350 -5.02 -32.43 -56.43
CA GLN A 350 -4.69 -33.81 -56.82
C GLN A 350 -5.96 -34.66 -57.02
N ALA A 351 -6.95 -34.54 -56.14
CA ALA A 351 -8.21 -35.26 -56.26
C ALA A 351 -8.98 -34.89 -57.54
N THR A 352 -9.00 -33.61 -57.93
CA THR A 352 -9.61 -33.14 -59.19
C THR A 352 -8.91 -33.74 -60.41
N GLN A 353 -7.57 -33.75 -60.43
CA GLN A 353 -6.81 -34.34 -61.54
C GLN A 353 -7.09 -35.84 -61.72
N ILE A 354 -7.22 -36.59 -60.60
CA ILE A 354 -7.56 -38.01 -60.63
C ILE A 354 -8.99 -38.20 -61.18
N SER A 355 -9.95 -37.35 -60.84
CA SER A 355 -11.31 -37.46 -61.38
C SER A 355 -11.40 -37.15 -62.88
N GLU A 356 -10.47 -36.36 -63.40
CA GLU A 356 -10.31 -36.06 -64.83
C GLU A 356 -9.55 -37.17 -65.60
N GLY A 357 -9.17 -38.27 -64.93
CA GLY A 357 -8.50 -39.42 -65.55
C GLY A 357 -6.99 -39.29 -65.69
N SER A 358 -6.38 -38.24 -65.09
CA SER A 358 -4.95 -38.04 -65.08
C SER A 358 -4.30 -38.77 -63.89
N LEU A 359 -3.51 -39.81 -64.17
CA LEU A 359 -2.78 -40.57 -63.15
C LEU A 359 -1.44 -39.89 -62.82
N VAL A 360 -1.52 -38.85 -62.01
CA VAL A 360 -0.36 -38.10 -61.48
C VAL A 360 0.23 -38.83 -60.26
N GLU A 361 1.56 -38.85 -60.13
CA GLU A 361 2.22 -39.33 -58.92
C GLU A 361 1.89 -38.40 -57.74
N VAL A 362 1.29 -38.98 -56.70
CA VAL A 362 0.91 -38.24 -55.49
C VAL A 362 2.17 -38.01 -54.66
N GLU A 363 2.69 -36.79 -54.71
CA GLU A 363 3.81 -36.38 -53.86
C GLU A 363 3.35 -36.29 -52.39
N VAL A 364 3.99 -37.06 -51.50
CA VAL A 364 3.63 -37.14 -50.08
C VAL A 364 4.29 -35.99 -49.31
N ALA A 365 3.61 -34.86 -49.22
CA ALA A 365 4.04 -33.71 -48.42
C ALA A 365 2.97 -33.28 -47.41
N GLY A 366 3.35 -33.04 -46.15
CA GLY A 366 2.45 -32.46 -45.13
C GLY A 366 2.62 -33.00 -43.70
N PRO A 367 1.74 -32.59 -42.77
CA PRO A 367 1.61 -33.15 -41.41
C PRO A 367 1.40 -34.66 -41.40
N ARG A 368 1.65 -35.33 -40.27
CA ARG A 368 1.59 -36.80 -40.15
C ARG A 368 0.27 -37.36 -40.67
N GLU A 369 -0.84 -36.73 -40.32
CA GLU A 369 -2.20 -37.14 -40.71
C GLU A 369 -2.40 -37.02 -42.23
N VAL A 370 -1.91 -35.91 -42.82
CA VAL A 370 -1.94 -35.70 -44.27
C VAL A 370 -1.10 -36.75 -44.98
N ARG A 371 0.08 -37.08 -44.46
CA ARG A 371 0.91 -38.15 -45.04
C ARG A 371 0.21 -39.50 -45.00
N THR A 372 -0.47 -39.85 -43.91
CA THR A 372 -1.21 -41.11 -43.82
C THR A 372 -2.34 -41.17 -44.86
N VAL A 373 -3.07 -40.08 -45.03
CA VAL A 373 -4.16 -39.98 -46.04
C VAL A 373 -3.59 -40.01 -47.46
N SER A 374 -2.54 -39.23 -47.75
CA SER A 374 -1.87 -39.23 -49.05
C SER A 374 -1.28 -40.60 -49.39
N ALA A 375 -0.73 -41.32 -48.40
CA ALA A 375 -0.24 -42.68 -48.58
C ALA A 375 -1.38 -43.67 -48.88
N ALA A 376 -2.51 -43.57 -48.17
CA ALA A 376 -3.70 -44.38 -48.44
C ALA A 376 -4.29 -44.08 -49.83
N LEU A 377 -4.33 -42.80 -50.23
CA LEU A 377 -4.77 -42.37 -51.56
C LEU A 377 -3.83 -42.89 -52.65
N GLY A 378 -2.51 -42.76 -52.45
CA GLY A 378 -1.49 -43.30 -53.35
C GLY A 378 -1.61 -44.82 -53.51
N SER A 379 -1.87 -45.55 -52.41
CA SER A 379 -2.17 -46.98 -52.44
C SER A 379 -3.41 -47.30 -53.27
N ALA A 380 -4.50 -46.54 -53.11
CA ALA A 380 -5.73 -46.73 -53.88
C ALA A 380 -5.53 -46.46 -55.39
N VAL A 381 -4.80 -45.40 -55.73
CA VAL A 381 -4.45 -45.05 -57.13
C VAL A 381 -3.58 -46.15 -57.76
N ALA A 382 -2.58 -46.66 -57.03
CA ALA A 382 -1.76 -47.78 -57.50
C ALA A 382 -2.59 -49.07 -57.71
N GLY A 383 -3.65 -49.27 -56.92
CA GLY A 383 -4.62 -50.34 -57.11
C GLY A 383 -5.43 -50.19 -58.40
N LEU A 384 -5.97 -48.99 -58.66
CA LEU A 384 -6.71 -48.66 -59.89
C LEU A 384 -5.85 -48.80 -61.15
N ARG A 385 -4.60 -48.33 -61.10
CA ARG A 385 -3.63 -48.48 -62.20
C ARG A 385 -3.44 -49.95 -62.57
N ARG A 386 -3.25 -50.81 -61.55
CA ARG A 386 -3.15 -52.26 -61.75
C ARG A 386 -4.39 -52.88 -62.40
N ILE A 387 -5.59 -52.44 -62.02
CA ILE A 387 -6.85 -52.91 -62.64
C ILE A 387 -6.96 -52.45 -64.10
N GLN A 388 -6.59 -51.19 -64.40
CA GLN A 388 -6.52 -50.70 -65.77
C GLN A 388 -5.52 -51.48 -66.61
N ASP A 389 -4.30 -51.69 -66.11
CA ASP A 389 -3.27 -52.47 -66.79
C ASP A 389 -3.74 -53.92 -67.03
N GLN A 390 -4.43 -54.54 -66.06
CA GLN A 390 -5.03 -55.88 -66.22
C GLN A 390 -6.15 -55.90 -67.27
N ALA A 391 -7.06 -54.92 -67.26
CA ALA A 391 -8.15 -54.84 -68.23
C ALA A 391 -7.62 -54.60 -69.66
N GLN A 392 -6.60 -53.75 -69.81
CA GLN A 392 -5.96 -53.44 -71.08
C GLN A 392 -5.14 -54.65 -71.60
N GLY A 393 -4.45 -55.36 -70.70
CA GLY A 393 -3.82 -56.64 -71.00
C GLY A 393 -4.82 -57.71 -71.44
N TYR A 394 -6.00 -57.78 -70.81
CA TYR A 394 -7.07 -58.72 -71.20
C TYR A 394 -7.64 -58.42 -72.60
N LEU A 395 -7.79 -57.14 -72.94
CA LEU A 395 -8.20 -56.70 -74.28
C LEU A 395 -7.15 -56.99 -75.36
N LEU A 396 -5.85 -56.91 -75.02
CA LEU A 396 -4.75 -57.26 -75.93
C LEU A 396 -4.60 -58.77 -76.14
N TYR A 397 -4.87 -59.58 -75.11
CA TYR A 397 -4.68 -61.03 -75.17
C TYR A 397 -5.89 -61.79 -75.76
N ARG A 398 -7.07 -61.16 -75.78
CA ARG A 398 -8.27 -61.71 -76.41
C ARG A 398 -8.75 -60.74 -77.50
N PRO A 399 -8.23 -60.83 -78.75
CA PRO A 399 -8.63 -59.92 -79.81
C PRO A 399 -10.14 -60.01 -79.99
N MET A 400 -10.82 -58.89 -79.72
CA MET A 400 -12.27 -58.78 -79.85
C MET A 400 -12.63 -59.03 -81.33
N PRO A 401 -13.50 -60.00 -81.66
CA PRO A 401 -13.93 -60.23 -83.03
C PRO A 401 -14.52 -58.96 -83.63
N ALA A 402 -14.21 -58.65 -84.90
CA ALA A 402 -14.55 -57.38 -85.55
C ALA A 402 -16.04 -56.99 -85.49
N ALA A 403 -16.95 -57.97 -85.28
CA ALA A 403 -18.37 -57.74 -85.12
C ALA A 403 -18.75 -57.00 -83.81
N ASP A 404 -18.06 -57.29 -82.70
CA ASP A 404 -18.40 -56.74 -81.38
C ASP A 404 -17.84 -55.31 -81.19
N ALA A 405 -16.66 -55.02 -81.78
CA ALA A 405 -16.07 -53.68 -81.78
C ALA A 405 -16.93 -52.66 -82.53
N GLY A 406 -17.65 -53.10 -83.58
CA GLY A 406 -18.58 -52.27 -84.34
C GLY A 406 -19.83 -51.83 -83.56
N ALA A 407 -20.19 -52.53 -82.47
CA ALA A 407 -21.34 -52.19 -81.64
C ALA A 407 -21.04 -51.08 -80.61
N LEU A 408 -19.80 -50.96 -80.16
CA LEU A 408 -19.38 -49.94 -79.17
C LEU A 408 -19.21 -48.53 -79.79
N LEU A 409 -18.81 -48.44 -81.06
CA LEU A 409 -18.66 -47.16 -81.77
C LEU A 409 -20.01 -46.54 -82.21
N ARG A 410 -21.14 -47.25 -82.05
CA ARG A 410 -22.43 -46.84 -82.61
C ARG A 410 -23.35 -46.10 -81.64
N ARG A 411 -22.86 -45.63 -80.48
CA ARG A 411 -23.69 -44.88 -79.51
C ARG A 411 -23.04 -43.59 -79.02
N SER A 412 -23.39 -42.50 -79.70
CA SER A 412 -23.83 -41.24 -79.07
C SER A 412 -24.28 -40.28 -80.17
N GLN A 413 -25.53 -40.45 -80.59
CA GLN A 413 -26.30 -39.44 -81.31
C GLN A 413 -26.65 -38.34 -80.28
N PRO A 414 -26.41 -37.05 -80.55
CA PRO A 414 -26.73 -35.98 -79.61
C PRO A 414 -28.26 -35.77 -79.57
N ALA A 415 -28.85 -35.88 -78.38
CA ALA A 415 -30.20 -35.39 -78.12
C ALA A 415 -30.14 -33.89 -77.75
N GLY A 416 -31.12 -33.13 -78.26
CA GLY A 416 -31.21 -31.65 -78.34
C GLY A 416 -30.98 -30.86 -77.04
N GLN A 417 -30.66 -29.57 -77.12
CA GLN A 417 -31.59 -28.47 -77.42
C GLN A 417 -32.86 -28.52 -76.55
N ALA A 418 -32.77 -27.88 -75.38
CA ALA A 418 -33.72 -26.90 -74.86
C ALA A 418 -32.97 -25.95 -73.92
#